data_AF-A0A4Q7AMT2-F1
#
_entry.id   AF-A0A4Q7AMT2-F1
#
_cell.length_a   1.000
_cell.length_b   1.000
_cell.length_c   1.000
_cell.angle_alpha   90.00
_cell.angle_beta   90.00
_cell.angle_gamma   90.00
#
_symmetry.space_group_name_H-M   'P 1'
#
loop_
_entity.id
_entity.type
_entity.pdbx_description
1 polymer ?
#
loop_
_entity_poly.entity_id
_entity_poly.type
_entity_poly.pdbx_seq_one_letter_code
_entity_poly.pdbx_strand_id
1 'polypeptide(L)'
;MSSTEVLVAIADIPVHPEDALTIKRNELLPMLNDPYRLNHYADQLIQAQSALLKGIDPQLTQRLSQVIENLIQLLSDSKKYLKKRKFNRLQKWLGLDLEFGSNQVEYYKNIDRNLDEANHLSQRLQIEIQKAQSRFNQLQGLREQMAKYIQAAEEFLQEYPSFAQQPLPLDSFAERLSKKIQTLKTLQASNDIAMMQMHLSQQLSFSLLDRYKEAQQVLIPAWQHHVQQSQQSGSTSSLERLDNSRDKLIKTLKKSLEKPSKT
;
A
#
# COMPACT_ATOMS: atom_id res chain seq x y z
N MET A 1 12.94 -11.35 5.03
CA MET A 1 13.52 -10.46 6.05
C MET A 1 12.86 -9.10 5.85
N SER A 2 11.91 -8.74 6.71
CA SER A 2 11.24 -7.43 6.66
C SER A 2 12.09 -6.46 7.46
N SER A 3 13.14 -5.95 6.84
CA SER A 3 13.83 -4.78 7.36
C SER A 3 12.88 -3.61 7.13
N THR A 4 12.28 -3.10 8.20
CA THR A 4 11.72 -1.75 8.19
C THR A 4 12.90 -0.85 7.84
N GLU A 5 13.03 -0.44 6.58
CA GLU A 5 13.98 0.60 6.20
C GLU A 5 13.54 1.87 6.91
N VAL A 6 14.09 2.07 8.10
CA VAL A 6 13.93 3.30 8.87
C VAL A 6 14.62 4.37 8.04
N LEU A 7 13.86 5.37 7.61
CA LEU A 7 14.42 6.54 6.93
C LEU A 7 15.50 7.13 7.84
N VAL A 8 16.73 7.26 7.31
CA VAL A 8 17.85 7.91 8.01
C VAL A 8 17.41 9.30 8.46
N ALA A 9 17.71 9.73 9.68
CA ALA A 9 17.24 11.03 10.18
C ALA A 9 17.69 12.17 9.24
N ILE A 10 16.86 13.21 9.07
CA ILE A 10 17.16 14.27 8.09
C ILE A 10 18.52 14.94 8.34
N ALA A 11 18.93 15.05 9.60
CA ALA A 11 20.23 15.63 9.98
C ALA A 11 21.43 14.74 9.60
N ASP A 12 21.21 13.45 9.36
CA ASP A 12 22.26 12.48 9.03
C ASP A 12 22.35 12.22 7.51
N ILE A 13 21.53 12.91 6.70
CA ILE A 13 21.61 12.81 5.24
C ILE A 13 22.87 13.55 4.77
N PRO A 14 23.77 12.91 4.00
CA PRO A 14 24.98 13.56 3.55
C PRO A 14 24.65 14.70 2.58
N VAL A 15 25.07 15.91 2.93
CA VAL A 15 25.00 17.09 2.06
C VAL A 15 26.40 17.49 1.63
N HIS A 16 26.59 17.67 0.34
CA HIS A 16 27.86 18.19 -0.18
C HIS A 16 28.00 19.67 0.17
N PRO A 17 29.17 20.12 0.66
CA PRO A 17 29.39 21.53 1.03
C PRO A 17 29.07 22.51 -0.11
N GLU A 18 29.37 22.15 -1.37
CA GLU A 18 29.08 22.97 -2.55
C GLU A 18 27.57 23.21 -2.77
N ASP A 19 26.74 22.22 -2.47
CA ASP A 19 25.29 22.35 -2.57
C ASP A 19 24.77 23.32 -1.50
N ALA A 20 25.26 23.18 -0.26
CA ALA A 20 24.91 24.07 0.84
C ALA A 20 25.37 25.51 0.57
N LEU A 21 26.59 25.70 0.04
CA LEU A 21 27.12 27.00 -0.37
C LEU A 21 26.28 27.66 -1.47
N THR A 22 25.82 26.86 -2.44
CA THR A 22 24.96 27.35 -3.53
C THR A 22 23.65 27.91 -2.98
N ILE A 23 22.99 27.19 -2.08
CA ILE A 23 21.75 27.64 -1.42
C ILE A 23 22.00 28.88 -0.57
N LYS A 24 23.08 28.88 0.23
CA LYS A 24 23.50 30.03 1.04
C LYS A 24 23.66 31.30 0.21
N ARG A 25 24.37 31.22 -0.91
CA ARG A 25 24.67 32.35 -1.79
C ARG A 25 23.47 32.84 -2.60
N ASN A 26 22.73 31.91 -3.20
CA ASN A 26 21.72 32.26 -4.20
C ASN A 26 20.33 32.51 -3.60
N GLU A 27 20.05 31.93 -2.43
CA GLU A 27 18.73 32.04 -1.79
C GLU A 27 18.79 32.81 -0.47
N LEU A 28 19.62 32.36 0.49
CA LEU A 28 19.61 32.91 1.85
C LEU A 28 20.20 34.32 1.94
N LEU A 29 21.28 34.60 1.22
CA LEU A 29 21.93 35.92 1.24
C LEU A 29 21.01 37.04 0.70
N PRO A 30 20.28 36.86 -0.42
CA PRO A 30 19.25 37.81 -0.86
C PRO A 30 18.09 38.03 0.14
N MET A 31 17.79 37.04 1.00
CA MET A 31 16.69 37.12 1.97
C MET A 31 16.99 38.00 3.19
N LEU A 32 18.26 38.35 3.43
CA LEU A 32 18.67 39.24 4.53
C LEU A 32 17.92 40.57 4.51
N ASN A 33 17.64 41.09 3.31
CA ASN A 33 17.00 42.39 3.10
C ASN A 33 15.50 42.27 2.74
N ASP A 34 14.95 41.05 2.65
CA ASP A 34 13.58 40.81 2.21
C ASP A 34 12.89 39.74 3.09
N PRO A 35 12.19 40.17 4.16
CA PRO A 35 11.48 39.27 5.07
C PRO A 35 10.39 38.43 4.39
N TYR A 36 9.81 38.89 3.28
CA TYR A 36 8.77 38.16 2.57
C TYR A 36 9.33 36.90 1.90
N ARG A 37 10.55 36.99 1.33
CA ARG A 37 11.21 35.84 0.71
C ARG A 37 11.57 34.73 1.71
N LEU A 38 11.92 35.10 2.94
CA LEU A 38 12.22 34.13 4.00
C LEU A 38 10.99 33.26 4.34
N ASN A 39 9.78 33.84 4.31
CA ASN A 39 8.56 33.06 4.54
C ASN A 39 8.36 31.96 3.49
N HIS A 40 8.83 32.22 2.26
CA HIS A 40 8.73 31.29 1.13
C HIS A 40 9.93 30.35 0.97
N TYR A 41 10.89 30.38 1.90
CA TYR A 41 12.04 29.48 1.88
C TYR A 41 11.60 28.01 1.88
N ALA A 42 12.08 27.24 0.90
CA ALA A 42 11.73 25.83 0.68
C ALA A 42 10.23 25.54 0.41
N ASP A 43 9.37 26.54 0.18
CA ASP A 43 7.93 26.32 -0.03
C ASP A 43 7.63 25.43 -1.24
N GLN A 44 8.43 25.54 -2.30
CA GLN A 44 8.31 24.68 -3.48
C GLN A 44 8.51 23.20 -3.12
N LEU A 45 9.45 22.89 -2.22
CA LEU A 45 9.68 21.52 -1.74
C LEU A 45 8.50 21.04 -0.90
N ILE A 46 7.96 21.89 -0.02
CA ILE A 46 6.78 21.56 0.80
C ILE A 46 5.58 21.22 -0.09
N GLN A 47 5.31 22.06 -1.10
CA GLN A 47 4.21 21.86 -2.05
C GLN A 47 4.41 20.59 -2.88
N ALA A 48 5.62 20.35 -3.39
CA ALA A 48 5.95 19.15 -4.16
C ALA A 48 5.79 17.87 -3.33
N GLN A 49 6.27 17.86 -2.08
CA GLN A 49 6.10 16.73 -1.17
C GLN A 49 4.61 16.48 -0.88
N SER A 50 3.85 17.53 -0.54
CA SER A 50 2.42 17.42 -0.25
C SER A 50 1.62 16.83 -1.43
N ALA A 51 1.93 17.23 -2.66
CA ALA A 51 1.26 16.70 -3.85
C ALA A 51 1.49 15.19 -4.07
N LEU A 52 2.63 14.68 -3.61
CA LEU A 52 3.07 13.28 -3.78
C LEU A 52 2.68 12.36 -2.62
N LEU A 53 2.33 12.90 -1.45
CA LEU A 53 1.87 12.15 -0.27
C LEU A 53 0.45 11.58 -0.46
N LYS A 54 0.32 10.69 -1.43
CA LYS A 54 -0.91 9.95 -1.76
C LYS A 54 -0.61 8.46 -1.73
N GLY A 55 -1.16 7.78 -0.72
CA GLY A 55 -1.07 6.33 -0.59
C GLY A 55 -1.89 5.56 -1.63
N ILE A 56 -1.85 4.23 -1.52
CA ILE A 56 -2.72 3.34 -2.28
C ILE A 56 -4.15 3.47 -1.76
N ASP A 57 -5.13 3.50 -2.67
CA ASP A 57 -6.55 3.57 -2.33
C ASP A 57 -6.96 2.41 -1.39
N PRO A 58 -7.34 2.69 -0.13
CA PRO A 58 -7.76 1.65 0.83
C PRO A 58 -9.01 0.89 0.37
N GLN A 59 -9.87 1.50 -0.44
CA GLN A 59 -11.07 0.83 -0.92
C GLN A 59 -10.71 -0.29 -1.92
N LEU A 60 -9.65 -0.09 -2.70
CA LEU A 60 -9.19 -1.08 -3.66
C LEU A 60 -8.66 -2.34 -2.96
N THR A 61 -7.85 -2.16 -1.91
CA THR A 61 -7.30 -3.27 -1.11
C THR A 61 -8.39 -3.98 -0.31
N GLN A 62 -9.33 -3.24 0.28
CA GLN A 62 -10.48 -3.81 0.98
C GLN A 62 -11.37 -4.63 0.04
N ARG A 63 -11.71 -4.08 -1.14
CA ARG A 63 -12.58 -4.76 -2.11
C ARG A 63 -11.94 -6.03 -2.63
N LEU A 64 -10.65 -6.00 -2.98
CA LEU A 64 -9.94 -7.22 -3.39
C LEU A 64 -9.91 -8.27 -2.27
N SER A 65 -9.66 -7.85 -1.02
CA SER A 65 -9.72 -8.76 0.13
C SER A 65 -11.08 -9.41 0.30
N GLN A 66 -12.17 -8.64 0.18
CA GLN A 66 -13.54 -9.14 0.28
C GLN A 66 -13.86 -10.15 -0.83
N VAL A 67 -13.46 -9.86 -2.07
CA VAL A 67 -13.70 -10.78 -3.20
C VAL A 67 -12.92 -12.09 -3.02
N ILE A 68 -11.68 -12.02 -2.51
CA ILE A 68 -10.90 -13.22 -2.17
C ILE A 68 -11.59 -14.04 -1.07
N GLU A 69 -12.11 -13.38 -0.02
CA GLU A 69 -12.85 -14.06 1.04
C GLU A 69 -14.13 -14.73 0.53
N ASN A 70 -14.88 -14.03 -0.33
CA ASN A 70 -16.07 -14.58 -0.98
C ASN A 70 -15.72 -15.79 -1.85
N LEU A 71 -14.63 -15.74 -2.62
CA LEU A 71 -14.14 -16.88 -3.40
C LEU A 71 -13.81 -18.08 -2.51
N ILE A 72 -13.07 -17.85 -1.41
CA ILE A 72 -12.75 -18.90 -0.45
C ILE A 72 -14.02 -19.55 0.12
N GLN A 73 -15.03 -18.74 0.46
CA GLN A 73 -16.30 -19.22 0.98
C GLN A 73 -17.07 -20.03 -0.07
N LEU A 74 -17.14 -19.55 -1.31
CA LEU A 74 -17.78 -20.26 -2.42
C LEU A 74 -17.11 -21.62 -2.68
N LEU A 75 -15.78 -21.67 -2.72
CA LEU A 75 -15.03 -22.91 -2.89
C LEU A 75 -15.25 -23.86 -1.70
N SER A 76 -15.35 -23.31 -0.49
CA SER A 76 -15.64 -24.07 0.73
C SER A 76 -17.03 -24.74 0.69
N ASP A 77 -18.04 -24.01 0.24
CA ASP A 77 -19.43 -24.45 0.21
C ASP A 77 -19.79 -25.32 -1.01
N SER A 78 -18.79 -25.63 -1.85
CA SER A 78 -18.93 -26.42 -3.08
C SER A 78 -19.67 -27.76 -2.90
N LYS A 79 -19.49 -28.45 -1.76
CA LYS A 79 -20.19 -29.72 -1.46
C LYS A 79 -21.72 -29.57 -1.39
N LYS A 80 -22.25 -28.38 -1.05
CA LYS A 80 -23.70 -28.11 -0.98
C LYS A 80 -24.33 -28.08 -2.38
N TYR A 81 -23.63 -27.48 -3.34
CA TYR A 81 -24.14 -27.22 -4.69
C TYR A 81 -23.79 -28.34 -5.69
N LEU A 82 -22.65 -29.03 -5.49
CA LEU A 82 -22.11 -29.99 -6.45
C LEU A 82 -22.44 -31.46 -6.15
N LYS A 83 -23.24 -31.76 -5.11
CA LYS A 83 -23.61 -33.14 -4.76
C LYS A 83 -24.51 -33.74 -5.84
N LYS A 84 -24.08 -34.83 -6.50
CA LYS A 84 -24.93 -35.63 -7.41
C LYS A 84 -26.13 -36.18 -6.62
N ARG A 85 -27.32 -35.60 -6.82
CA ARG A 85 -28.58 -36.15 -6.32
C ARG A 85 -29.25 -36.97 -7.42
N LYS A 86 -29.68 -38.19 -7.09
CA LYS A 86 -30.55 -38.98 -7.97
C LYS A 86 -31.98 -38.48 -7.77
N PHE A 87 -32.54 -37.84 -8.79
CA PHE A 87 -33.93 -37.39 -8.80
C PHE A 87 -34.85 -38.53 -9.25
N ASN A 88 -35.85 -38.85 -8.45
CA ASN A 88 -36.90 -39.80 -8.82
C ASN A 88 -37.87 -39.16 -9.83
N ARG A 89 -38.63 -39.99 -10.57
CA ARG A 89 -39.51 -39.53 -11.67
C ARG A 89 -40.48 -38.40 -11.28
N LEU A 90 -41.01 -38.43 -10.04
CA LEU A 90 -41.87 -37.36 -9.52
C LEU A 90 -41.13 -36.04 -9.25
N GLN A 91 -39.86 -36.11 -8.84
CA GLN A 91 -39.05 -34.92 -8.59
C GLN A 91 -38.59 -34.24 -9.88
N LYS A 92 -38.34 -35.03 -10.93
CA LYS A 92 -38.10 -34.51 -12.29
C LYS A 92 -39.35 -33.86 -12.89
N TRP A 93 -40.51 -34.43 -12.61
CA TRP A 93 -41.80 -33.87 -13.03
C TRP A 93 -42.13 -32.55 -12.33
N LEU A 94 -41.66 -32.35 -11.09
CA LEU A 94 -41.75 -31.09 -10.35
C LEU A 94 -40.72 -30.03 -10.77
N GLY A 95 -39.88 -30.31 -11.77
CA GLY A 95 -38.83 -29.38 -12.23
C GLY A 95 -37.65 -29.22 -11.25
N LEU A 96 -37.59 -30.01 -10.19
CA LEU A 96 -36.54 -29.94 -9.16
C LEU A 96 -35.16 -30.32 -9.70
N ASP A 97 -35.08 -31.06 -10.82
CA ASP A 97 -33.83 -31.38 -11.52
C ASP A 97 -33.34 -30.21 -12.40
N LEU A 98 -34.26 -29.48 -13.04
CA LEU A 98 -34.01 -28.23 -13.76
C LEU A 98 -33.54 -27.12 -12.80
N GLU A 99 -34.21 -26.96 -11.66
CA GLU A 99 -33.80 -26.03 -10.60
C GLU A 99 -32.43 -26.39 -10.02
N PHE A 100 -32.15 -27.68 -9.79
CA PHE A 100 -30.85 -28.11 -9.29
C PHE A 100 -29.73 -27.93 -10.31
N GLY A 101 -30.00 -28.18 -11.60
CA GLY A 101 -29.09 -27.84 -12.69
C GLY A 101 -28.86 -26.32 -12.81
N SER A 102 -29.92 -25.53 -12.69
CA SER A 102 -29.85 -24.05 -12.66
C SER A 102 -28.99 -23.56 -11.49
N ASN A 103 -29.15 -24.13 -10.30
CA ASN A 103 -28.35 -23.80 -9.12
C ASN A 103 -26.86 -24.12 -9.29
N GLN A 104 -26.52 -25.18 -10.03
CA GLN A 104 -25.12 -25.50 -10.35
C GLN A 104 -24.54 -24.53 -11.38
N VAL A 105 -25.29 -24.21 -12.43
CA VAL A 105 -24.87 -23.22 -13.44
C VAL A 105 -24.70 -21.84 -12.82
N GLU A 106 -25.62 -21.42 -11.96
CA GLU A 106 -25.54 -20.16 -11.21
C GLU A 106 -24.34 -20.14 -10.26
N TYR A 107 -24.05 -21.25 -9.57
CA TYR A 107 -22.87 -21.39 -8.71
C TYR A 107 -21.55 -21.22 -9.48
N TYR A 108 -21.38 -21.89 -10.63
CA TYR A 108 -20.19 -21.73 -11.46
C TYR A 108 -20.08 -20.30 -12.02
N LYS A 109 -21.19 -19.73 -12.49
CA LYS A 109 -21.24 -18.33 -12.94
C LYS A 109 -20.85 -17.34 -11.85
N ASN A 110 -21.23 -17.62 -10.60
CA ASN A 110 -20.82 -16.80 -9.45
C ASN A 110 -19.33 -16.92 -9.15
N ILE A 111 -18.73 -18.11 -9.29
CA ILE A 111 -17.27 -18.28 -9.19
C ILE A 111 -16.58 -17.47 -10.29
N ASP A 112 -16.96 -17.66 -11.55
CA ASP A 112 -16.34 -16.97 -12.68
C ASP A 112 -16.43 -15.45 -12.54
N ARG A 113 -17.59 -14.92 -12.15
CA ARG A 113 -17.77 -13.49 -11.88
C ARG A 113 -16.85 -12.96 -10.78
N ASN A 114 -16.71 -13.69 -9.67
CA ASN A 114 -15.81 -13.26 -8.59
C ASN A 114 -14.33 -13.36 -9.00
N LEU A 115 -13.98 -14.33 -9.87
CA LEU A 115 -12.63 -14.44 -10.42
C LEU A 115 -12.30 -13.28 -11.36
N ASP A 116 -13.22 -12.94 -12.27
CA ASP A 116 -13.07 -11.80 -13.17
C ASP A 116 -12.95 -10.48 -12.39
N GLU A 117 -13.78 -10.29 -11.37
CA GLU A 117 -13.69 -9.11 -10.50
C GLU A 117 -12.36 -9.06 -9.76
N ALA A 118 -11.91 -10.16 -9.16
CA ALA A 118 -10.62 -10.23 -8.48
C ALA A 118 -9.44 -9.99 -9.44
N ASN A 119 -9.51 -10.52 -10.67
CA ASN A 119 -8.50 -10.30 -11.71
C ASN A 119 -8.40 -8.80 -12.04
N HIS A 120 -9.52 -8.15 -12.31
CA HIS A 120 -9.56 -6.71 -12.60
C HIS A 120 -9.04 -5.86 -11.42
N LEU A 121 -9.47 -6.17 -10.20
CA LEU A 121 -9.02 -5.46 -9.00
C LEU A 121 -7.52 -5.67 -8.77
N SER A 122 -7.00 -6.87 -9.01
CA SER A 122 -5.57 -7.19 -8.86
C SER A 122 -4.69 -6.42 -9.85
N GLN A 123 -5.11 -6.33 -11.12
CA GLN A 123 -4.41 -5.55 -12.15
C GLN A 123 -4.38 -4.06 -11.80
N ARG A 124 -5.53 -3.52 -11.36
CA ARG A 124 -5.60 -2.12 -10.92
C ARG A 124 -4.72 -1.87 -9.70
N LEU A 125 -4.72 -2.79 -8.73
CA LEU A 125 -3.88 -2.68 -7.53
C LEU A 125 -2.39 -2.72 -7.88
N GLN A 126 -1.99 -3.57 -8.85
CA GLN A 126 -0.61 -3.61 -9.34
C GLN A 126 -0.17 -2.26 -9.93
N ILE A 127 -1.05 -1.60 -10.71
CA ILE A 127 -0.77 -0.26 -11.26
C ILE A 127 -0.63 0.77 -10.14
N GLU A 128 -1.53 0.77 -9.15
CA GLU A 128 -1.46 1.71 -8.03
C GLU A 128 -0.21 1.50 -7.16
N ILE A 129 0.21 0.25 -6.95
CA ILE A 129 1.48 -0.08 -6.29
C ILE A 129 2.67 0.52 -7.06
N GLN A 130 2.71 0.39 -8.39
CA GLN A 130 3.78 0.97 -9.21
C GLN A 130 3.81 2.50 -9.12
N LYS A 131 2.63 3.15 -9.17
CA LYS A 131 2.53 4.60 -8.98
C LYS A 131 3.00 5.01 -7.59
N ALA A 132 2.61 4.28 -6.55
CA ALA A 132 3.03 4.53 -5.18
C ALA A 132 4.56 4.43 -5.04
N GLN A 133 5.18 3.41 -5.63
CA GLN A 133 6.64 3.28 -5.68
C GLN A 133 7.30 4.50 -6.34
N SER A 134 6.79 4.92 -7.50
CA SER A 134 7.33 6.09 -8.21
C SER A 134 7.22 7.36 -7.36
N ARG A 135 6.10 7.58 -6.68
CA ARG A 135 5.93 8.72 -5.76
C ARG A 135 6.88 8.64 -4.58
N PHE A 136 7.07 7.44 -4.01
CA PHE A 136 7.99 7.23 -2.91
C PHE A 136 9.44 7.57 -3.30
N ASN A 137 9.89 7.14 -4.47
CA ASN A 137 11.23 7.49 -4.98
C ASN A 137 11.38 9.01 -5.21
N GLN A 138 10.35 9.68 -5.73
CA GLN A 138 10.36 11.14 -5.89
C GLN A 138 10.39 11.87 -4.53
N LEU A 139 9.65 11.37 -3.54
CA LEU A 139 9.65 11.89 -2.18
C LEU A 139 11.02 11.73 -1.51
N GLN A 140 11.75 10.64 -1.76
CA GLN A 140 13.13 10.49 -1.30
C GLN A 140 14.04 11.57 -1.88
N GLY A 141 13.97 11.83 -3.19
CA GLY A 141 14.75 12.91 -3.80
C GLY A 141 14.40 14.30 -3.26
N LEU A 142 13.12 14.59 -3.01
CA LEU A 142 12.69 15.85 -2.39
C LEU A 142 13.13 15.95 -0.92
N ARG A 143 13.17 14.82 -0.21
CA ARG A 143 13.66 14.74 1.18
C ARG A 143 15.16 15.05 1.26
N GLU A 144 15.95 14.54 0.32
CA GLU A 144 17.37 14.91 0.20
C GLU A 144 17.53 16.40 -0.07
N GLN A 145 16.72 16.97 -0.97
CA GLN A 145 16.72 18.42 -1.19
C GLN A 145 16.35 19.19 0.08
N MET A 146 15.32 18.76 0.82
CA MET A 146 14.98 19.38 2.10
C MET A 146 16.15 19.36 3.09
N ALA A 147 16.93 18.27 3.13
CA ALA A 147 18.12 18.19 3.97
C ALA A 147 19.15 19.26 3.61
N LYS A 148 19.41 19.46 2.31
CA LYS A 148 20.32 20.50 1.82
C LYS A 148 19.85 21.89 2.24
N TYR A 149 18.55 22.18 2.12
CA TYR A 149 17.96 23.45 2.54
C TYR A 149 18.05 23.67 4.05
N ILE A 150 17.77 22.64 4.85
CA ILE A 150 17.86 22.75 6.31
C ILE A 150 19.32 22.97 6.73
N GLN A 151 20.25 22.17 6.22
CA GLN A 151 21.67 22.30 6.56
C GLN A 151 22.23 23.66 6.12
N ALA A 152 21.94 24.10 4.89
CA ALA A 152 22.38 25.41 4.41
C ALA A 152 21.88 26.54 5.30
N ALA A 153 20.62 26.48 5.74
CA ALA A 153 20.03 27.47 6.64
C ALA A 153 20.65 27.44 8.05
N GLU A 154 20.97 26.25 8.57
CA GLU A 154 21.64 26.10 9.85
C GLU A 154 23.07 26.63 9.83
N GLU A 155 23.84 26.27 8.80
CA GLU A 155 25.20 26.80 8.60
C GLU A 155 25.16 28.32 8.43
N PHE A 156 24.22 28.85 7.64
CA PHE A 156 24.05 30.29 7.45
C PHE A 156 23.73 31.00 8.77
N LEU A 157 22.88 30.42 9.60
CA LEU A 157 22.52 30.97 10.90
C LEU A 157 23.71 30.97 11.88
N GLN A 158 24.58 29.96 11.82
CA GLN A 158 25.81 29.89 12.62
C GLN A 158 26.85 30.93 12.16
N GLU A 159 26.97 31.11 10.84
CA GLU A 159 27.88 32.09 10.24
C GLU A 159 27.37 33.54 10.41
N TYR A 160 26.04 33.74 10.54
CA TYR A 160 25.37 35.05 10.60
C TYR A 160 26.01 36.11 11.51
N PRO A 161 26.36 35.81 12.78
CA PRO A 161 26.96 36.79 13.68
C PRO A 161 28.29 37.37 13.19
N SER A 162 29.00 36.65 12.31
CA SER A 162 30.32 37.08 11.80
C SER A 162 30.23 38.14 10.71
N PHE A 163 29.10 38.24 10.01
CA PHE A 163 28.92 39.18 8.89
C PHE A 163 27.79 40.21 9.10
N ALA A 164 26.94 40.05 10.11
CA ALA A 164 25.91 41.02 10.46
C ALA A 164 26.50 42.19 11.29
N GLN A 165 27.07 43.19 10.61
CA GLN A 165 27.66 44.38 11.27
C GLN A 165 26.63 45.42 11.75
N GLN A 166 25.32 45.23 11.52
CA GLN A 166 24.29 46.21 11.90
C GLN A 166 23.13 45.58 12.68
N PRO A 167 22.71 46.19 13.81
CA PRO A 167 21.50 45.79 14.52
C PRO A 167 20.27 46.22 13.70
N LEU A 168 19.69 45.28 12.94
CA LEU A 168 18.39 45.45 12.29
C LEU A 168 17.30 45.53 13.37
N PRO A 169 16.49 46.61 13.43
CA PRO A 169 15.43 46.71 14.41
C PRO A 169 14.20 45.87 14.00
N LEU A 170 13.58 45.24 15.00
CA LEU A 170 12.40 44.33 14.99
C LEU A 170 12.64 42.92 14.43
N ASP A 171 12.51 41.93 15.33
CA ASP A 171 12.64 40.46 15.13
C ASP A 171 13.73 40.05 14.14
N SER A 172 14.92 39.91 14.70
CA SER A 172 16.17 39.60 13.99
C SER A 172 15.95 38.50 12.95
N PHE A 173 16.47 38.70 11.73
CA PHE A 173 16.45 37.70 10.66
C PHE A 173 16.85 36.30 11.15
N ALA A 174 17.86 36.25 12.02
CA ALA A 174 18.34 35.02 12.67
C ALA A 174 17.23 34.28 13.43
N GLU A 175 16.39 34.99 14.19
CA GLU A 175 15.26 34.39 14.91
C GLU A 175 14.20 33.84 13.96
N ARG A 176 13.86 34.59 12.90
CA ARG A 176 12.89 34.13 11.88
C ARG A 176 13.40 32.92 11.11
N LEU A 177 14.67 32.92 10.74
CA LEU A 177 15.31 31.79 10.06
C LEU A 177 15.35 30.57 10.98
N SER A 178 15.71 30.74 12.26
CA SER A 178 15.67 29.68 13.26
C SER A 178 14.26 29.06 13.38
N LYS A 179 13.22 29.90 13.51
CA LYS A 179 11.82 29.44 13.53
C LYS A 179 11.47 28.66 12.25
N LYS A 180 11.83 29.19 11.06
CA LYS A 180 11.58 28.51 9.78
C LYS A 180 12.29 27.15 9.70
N ILE A 181 13.55 27.04 10.14
CA ILE A 181 14.28 25.78 10.21
C ILE A 181 13.53 24.76 11.08
N GLN A 182 13.06 25.16 12.27
CA GLN A 182 12.31 24.26 13.15
C GLN A 182 10.98 23.81 12.52
N THR A 183 10.28 24.73 11.84
CA THR A 183 9.09 24.39 11.05
C THR A 183 9.40 23.39 9.94
N LEU A 184 10.47 23.60 9.16
CA LEU A 184 10.89 22.67 8.10
C LEU A 184 11.23 21.29 8.63
N LYS A 185 11.98 21.19 9.74
CA LYS A 185 12.28 19.92 10.41
C LYS A 185 11.02 19.19 10.87
N THR A 186 10.08 19.92 11.45
CA THR A 186 8.82 19.36 11.97
C THR A 186 7.94 18.87 10.82
N LEU A 187 7.82 19.65 9.74
CA LEU A 187 7.10 19.26 8.54
C LEU A 187 7.76 18.04 7.88
N GLN A 188 9.09 17.99 7.79
CA GLN A 188 9.76 16.83 7.25
C GLN A 188 9.53 15.59 8.11
N ALA A 189 9.60 15.70 9.44
CA ALA A 189 9.32 14.56 10.32
C ALA A 189 7.88 14.02 10.11
N SER A 190 6.91 14.91 9.93
CA SER A 190 5.53 14.52 9.57
C SER A 190 5.47 13.83 8.19
N ASN A 191 6.17 14.38 7.20
CA ASN A 191 6.25 13.80 5.86
C ASN A 191 6.95 12.44 5.86
N ASP A 192 7.98 12.24 6.68
CA ASP A 192 8.68 10.97 6.86
C ASP A 192 7.74 9.90 7.43
N ILE A 193 6.89 10.26 8.40
CA ILE A 193 5.84 9.37 8.92
C ILE A 193 4.86 8.98 7.80
N ALA A 194 4.40 9.96 7.02
CA ALA A 194 3.48 9.69 5.91
C ALA A 194 4.14 8.82 4.81
N MET A 195 5.42 9.03 4.51
CA MET A 195 6.21 8.18 3.62
C MET A 195 6.29 6.74 4.13
N MET A 196 6.55 6.54 5.43
CA MET A 196 6.56 5.21 6.04
C MET A 196 5.19 4.55 5.96
N GLN A 197 4.10 5.28 6.21
CA GLN A 197 2.74 4.76 6.07
C GLN A 197 2.42 4.35 4.62
N MET A 198 2.86 5.14 3.63
CA MET A 198 2.73 4.79 2.22
C MET A 198 3.49 3.50 1.89
N HIS A 199 4.73 3.35 2.37
CA HIS A 199 5.53 2.15 2.16
C HIS A 199 4.89 0.91 2.80
N LEU A 200 4.39 1.03 4.04
CA LEU A 200 3.66 -0.06 4.71
C LEU A 200 2.40 -0.47 3.94
N SER A 201 1.60 0.51 3.49
CA SER A 201 0.41 0.26 2.66
C SER A 201 0.76 -0.47 1.36
N GLN A 202 1.89 -0.13 0.75
CA GLN A 202 2.42 -0.80 -0.42
C GLN A 202 2.80 -2.26 -0.16
N GLN A 203 3.53 -2.54 0.94
CA GLN A 203 3.90 -3.89 1.34
C GLN A 203 2.66 -4.77 1.60
N LEU A 204 1.65 -4.22 2.28
CA LEU A 204 0.37 -4.91 2.51
C LEU A 204 -0.33 -5.23 1.19
N SER A 205 -0.31 -4.29 0.24
CA SER A 205 -0.91 -4.47 -1.08
C SER A 205 -0.18 -5.54 -1.91
N PHE A 206 1.15 -5.59 -1.86
CA PHE A 206 1.93 -6.67 -2.48
C PHE A 206 1.58 -8.03 -1.90
N SER A 207 1.52 -8.15 -0.56
CA SER A 207 1.14 -9.39 0.09
C SER A 207 -0.26 -9.86 -0.32
N LEU A 208 -1.20 -8.93 -0.48
CA LEU A 208 -2.55 -9.25 -0.96
C LEU A 208 -2.53 -9.79 -2.41
N LEU A 209 -1.74 -9.18 -3.29
CA LEU A 209 -1.58 -9.66 -4.68
C LEU A 209 -0.95 -11.05 -4.75
N ASP A 210 0.10 -11.31 -3.97
CA ASP A 210 0.77 -12.61 -3.96
C ASP A 210 -0.19 -13.72 -3.49
N ARG A 211 -0.98 -13.42 -2.46
CA ARG A 211 -2.00 -14.36 -1.95
C ARG A 211 -3.12 -14.61 -2.96
N TYR A 212 -3.53 -13.58 -3.71
CA TYR A 212 -4.48 -13.77 -4.80
C TYR A 212 -3.90 -14.67 -5.90
N LYS A 213 -2.65 -14.45 -6.32
CA LYS A 213 -1.97 -15.29 -7.30
C LYS A 213 -1.85 -16.73 -6.82
N GLU A 214 -1.52 -16.95 -5.55
CA GLU A 214 -1.48 -18.29 -4.94
C GLU A 214 -2.86 -18.97 -5.00
N ALA A 215 -3.93 -18.25 -4.62
CA ALA A 215 -5.28 -18.76 -4.73
C ALA A 215 -5.64 -19.11 -6.19
N GLN A 216 -5.25 -18.27 -7.14
CA GLN A 216 -5.51 -18.49 -8.57
C GLN A 216 -4.77 -19.71 -9.13
N GLN A 217 -3.48 -19.87 -8.79
CA GLN A 217 -2.60 -20.89 -9.38
C GLN A 217 -2.68 -22.24 -8.67
N VAL A 218 -3.00 -22.25 -7.38
CA VAL A 218 -2.96 -23.46 -6.55
C VAL A 218 -4.35 -23.85 -6.07
N LEU A 219 -5.06 -22.93 -5.41
CA LEU A 219 -6.31 -23.24 -4.73
C LEU A 219 -7.43 -23.60 -5.71
N ILE A 220 -7.63 -22.81 -6.76
CA ILE A 220 -8.69 -23.04 -7.74
C ILE A 220 -8.45 -24.33 -8.53
N PRO A 221 -7.27 -24.61 -9.09
CA PRO A 221 -7.03 -25.87 -9.81
C PRO A 221 -7.16 -27.10 -8.91
N ALA A 222 -6.67 -27.02 -7.67
CA ALA A 222 -6.83 -28.10 -6.69
C ALA A 222 -8.31 -28.37 -6.38
N TRP A 223 -9.11 -27.31 -6.26
CA TRP A 223 -10.56 -27.43 -6.09
C TRP A 223 -11.25 -28.04 -7.32
N GLN A 224 -10.91 -27.59 -8.54
CA GLN A 224 -11.49 -28.15 -9.76
C GLN A 224 -11.20 -29.65 -9.87
N HIS A 225 -9.97 -30.05 -9.57
CA HIS A 225 -9.57 -31.46 -9.55
C HIS A 225 -10.33 -32.26 -8.47
N HIS A 226 -10.54 -31.70 -7.28
CA HIS A 226 -11.36 -32.31 -6.23
C HIS A 226 -12.81 -32.55 -6.69
N VAL A 227 -13.42 -31.55 -7.32
CA VAL A 227 -14.78 -31.65 -7.85
C VAL A 227 -14.86 -32.76 -8.89
N GLN A 228 -13.93 -32.82 -9.84
CA GLN A 228 -13.87 -33.86 -10.86
C GLN A 228 -13.73 -35.27 -10.25
N GLN A 229 -12.81 -35.46 -9.30
CA GLN A 229 -12.61 -36.74 -8.62
C GLN A 229 -13.85 -37.18 -7.83
N SER A 230 -14.48 -36.26 -7.09
CA SER A 230 -15.71 -36.54 -6.33
C SER A 230 -16.89 -36.96 -7.22
N GLN A 231 -16.89 -36.55 -8.49
CA GLN A 231 -17.89 -36.94 -9.48
C GLN A 231 -17.57 -38.29 -10.15
N GLN A 232 -16.31 -38.73 -10.12
CA GLN A 232 -15.81 -39.94 -10.79
C GLN A 232 -15.64 -41.15 -9.86
N SER A 233 -15.33 -40.98 -8.56
CA SER A 233 -14.98 -42.10 -7.67
C SER A 233 -15.53 -41.94 -6.24
N GLY A 234 -16.10 -43.01 -5.67
CA GLY A 234 -16.49 -43.11 -4.25
C GLY A 234 -15.32 -43.43 -3.30
N SER A 235 -14.13 -42.92 -3.59
CA SER A 235 -12.90 -43.24 -2.86
C SER A 235 -12.64 -42.23 -1.74
N THR A 236 -12.87 -42.65 -0.50
CA THR A 236 -12.92 -41.79 0.70
C THR A 236 -11.56 -41.31 1.22
N SER A 237 -10.46 -42.01 0.92
CA SER A 237 -9.14 -41.76 1.53
C SER A 237 -8.33 -40.63 0.88
N SER A 238 -8.48 -40.40 -0.43
CA SER A 238 -7.89 -39.25 -1.14
C SER A 238 -8.64 -37.95 -0.84
N LEU A 239 -9.95 -38.04 -0.57
CA LEU A 239 -10.83 -36.94 -0.16
C LEU A 239 -10.40 -36.33 1.19
N GLU A 240 -10.03 -37.17 2.16
CA GLU A 240 -9.70 -36.74 3.53
C GLU A 240 -8.36 -36.01 3.63
N ARG A 241 -7.36 -36.42 2.85
CA ARG A 241 -6.07 -35.70 2.74
C ARG A 241 -6.23 -34.35 2.04
N LEU A 242 -7.16 -34.25 1.09
CA LEU A 242 -7.39 -33.04 0.33
C LEU A 242 -8.25 -32.02 1.08
N ASP A 243 -9.26 -32.48 1.83
CA ASP A 243 -10.02 -31.64 2.78
C ASP A 243 -9.07 -31.03 3.83
N ASN A 244 -8.09 -31.79 4.34
CA ASN A 244 -7.07 -31.26 5.25
C ASN A 244 -6.16 -30.20 4.60
N SER A 245 -5.80 -30.35 3.31
CA SER A 245 -5.02 -29.35 2.58
C SER A 245 -5.82 -28.08 2.28
N ARG A 246 -7.10 -28.24 1.88
CA ARG A 246 -8.06 -27.15 1.72
C ARG A 246 -8.25 -26.41 3.05
N ASP A 247 -8.50 -27.11 4.14
CA ASP A 247 -8.74 -26.49 5.45
C ASP A 247 -7.49 -25.81 5.99
N LYS A 248 -6.29 -26.37 5.76
CA LYS A 248 -5.03 -25.67 6.04
C LYS A 248 -4.89 -24.40 5.23
N LEU A 249 -5.19 -24.42 3.93
CA LEU A 249 -5.11 -23.24 3.07
C LEU A 249 -6.15 -22.18 3.42
N ILE A 250 -7.41 -22.57 3.65
CA ILE A 250 -8.48 -21.67 4.11
C ILE A 250 -8.12 -21.08 5.47
N LYS A 251 -7.58 -21.87 6.39
CA LYS A 251 -7.13 -21.40 7.71
C LYS A 251 -5.93 -20.46 7.59
N THR A 252 -4.99 -20.72 6.70
CA THR A 252 -3.86 -19.80 6.42
C THR A 252 -4.39 -18.51 5.80
N LEU A 253 -5.30 -18.59 4.84
CA LEU A 253 -5.88 -17.41 4.18
C LEU A 253 -6.74 -16.58 5.15
N LYS A 254 -7.57 -17.21 5.99
CA LYS A 254 -8.34 -16.54 7.05
C LYS A 254 -7.44 -15.91 8.11
N LYS A 255 -6.46 -16.65 8.63
CA LYS A 255 -5.47 -16.13 9.60
C LYS A 255 -4.66 -14.94 9.06
N SER A 256 -4.43 -14.92 7.75
CA SER A 256 -3.77 -13.78 7.08
C SER A 256 -4.71 -12.59 6.89
N LEU A 257 -6.01 -12.83 6.67
CA LEU A 257 -7.05 -11.80 6.54
C LEU A 257 -7.45 -11.23 7.90
N GLU A 258 -7.22 -11.96 9.00
CA GLU A 258 -7.43 -11.52 10.40
C GLU A 258 -6.30 -10.62 10.95
N LYS A 259 -5.22 -10.38 10.19
CA LYS A 259 -4.21 -9.36 10.54
C LYS A 259 -4.38 -7.98 9.88
N PRO A 260 -5.53 -7.26 10.00
CA PRO A 260 -5.58 -5.83 9.71
C PRO A 260 -6.04 -4.97 10.90
N SER A 261 -5.96 -5.45 12.14
CA SER A 261 -6.57 -4.70 13.26
C SER A 261 -6.01 -5.02 14.65
N LYS A 262 -4.71 -4.79 14.87
CA LYS A 262 -4.19 -4.41 16.21
C LYS A 262 -2.91 -3.57 16.07
N THR A 263 -3.09 -2.30 15.77
CA THR A 263 -2.31 -1.14 16.25
C THR A 263 -3.09 0.10 15.89
#